data_AF-E3MTW4-F1
#
_entry.id   AF-E3MTW4-F1
#
_cell.length_a   1.000
_cell.length_b   1.000
_cell.length_c   1.000
_cell.angle_alpha   90.00
_cell.angle_beta   90.00
_cell.angle_gamma   90.00
#
_symmetry.space_group_name_H-M   'P 1'
#
loop_
_entity.id
_entity.type
_entity.pdbx_description
1 polymer ?
#
loop_
_entity_poly.entity_id
_entity_poly.type
_entity_poly.pdbx_seq_one_letter_code
_entity_poly.pdbx_strand_id
1 'polypeptide(L)'
;MIRPIFLTLALAAYTAFALQCHVVPTGNLSIPDTSPNQECAIGSLSCLKVIDYTRGTYTKQCQTMNCTMNGLQNAVANCQNTSAFGVSGATCCCYGDGCNSAPKTGLVTAFGLTAALVSLMKIVA
;
A
#
# COMPACT_ATOMS: atom_id res chain seq x y z
N MET A 1 28.40 -6.34 -34.20
CA MET A 1 28.45 -5.55 -32.94
C MET A 1 27.15 -5.72 -32.14
N ILE A 2 26.82 -6.96 -31.72
CA ILE A 2 25.52 -7.33 -31.11
C ILE A 2 25.58 -7.42 -29.57
N ARG A 3 26.78 -7.39 -28.99
CA ARG A 3 27.03 -7.67 -27.57
C ARG A 3 26.44 -6.69 -26.53
N PRO A 4 26.33 -5.36 -26.74
CA PRO A 4 25.86 -4.47 -25.68
C PRO A 4 24.32 -4.47 -25.51
N ILE A 5 23.56 -4.78 -26.57
CA ILE A 5 22.08 -4.72 -26.55
C ILE A 5 21.48 -5.87 -25.72
N PHE A 6 22.05 -7.08 -25.82
CA PHE A 6 21.59 -8.21 -25.01
C PHE A 6 21.89 -8.00 -23.52
N LEU A 7 22.98 -7.33 -23.19
CA LEU A 7 23.38 -7.04 -21.81
C LEU A 7 22.48 -5.96 -21.19
N THR A 8 22.07 -4.95 -21.96
CA THR A 8 21.14 -3.90 -21.49
C THR A 8 19.72 -4.43 -21.33
N LEU A 9 19.22 -5.31 -22.22
CA LEU A 9 17.91 -5.95 -22.04
C LEU A 9 17.88 -6.89 -20.83
N ALA A 10 18.96 -7.64 -20.60
CA ALA A 10 19.07 -8.52 -19.43
C ALA A 10 19.08 -7.71 -18.11
N LEU A 11 19.80 -6.58 -18.06
CA LEU A 11 19.79 -5.69 -16.90
C LEU A 11 18.43 -5.02 -16.68
N ALA A 12 17.77 -4.56 -17.75
CA ALA A 12 16.48 -3.89 -17.66
C ALA A 12 15.36 -4.80 -17.16
N ALA A 13 15.37 -6.08 -17.57
CA ALA A 13 14.46 -7.10 -17.04
C ALA A 13 14.74 -7.42 -15.56
N TYR A 14 16.01 -7.32 -15.13
CA TYR A 14 16.42 -7.57 -13.75
C TYR A 14 16.06 -6.44 -12.79
N THR A 15 15.89 -5.20 -13.30
CA THR A 15 15.49 -4.03 -12.52
C THR A 15 13.99 -3.75 -12.51
N ALA A 16 13.18 -4.62 -13.13
CA ALA A 16 11.73 -4.52 -13.05
C ALA A 16 11.26 -5.02 -11.69
N PHE A 17 11.44 -4.17 -10.66
CA PHE A 17 10.85 -4.41 -9.36
C PHE A 17 9.33 -4.45 -9.51
N ALA A 18 8.74 -5.61 -9.20
CA ALA A 18 7.29 -5.73 -9.15
C ALA A 18 6.76 -4.92 -7.96
N LEU A 19 5.58 -4.33 -8.12
CA LEU A 19 4.87 -3.65 -7.04
C LEU A 19 4.81 -4.56 -5.81
N GLN A 20 5.06 -4.02 -4.63
CA GLN A 20 4.97 -4.77 -3.38
C GLN A 20 3.75 -4.31 -2.57
N CYS A 21 2.91 -5.24 -2.12
CA CYS A 21 1.73 -4.91 -1.31
C CYS A 21 1.67 -5.83 -0.08
N HIS A 22 0.94 -5.42 0.95
CA HIS A 22 0.49 -6.37 1.96
C HIS A 22 -0.56 -7.28 1.35
N VAL A 23 -0.41 -8.59 1.54
CA VAL A 23 -1.37 -9.60 1.11
C VAL A 23 -1.88 -10.33 2.35
N VAL A 24 -3.16 -10.17 2.64
CA VAL A 24 -3.81 -10.73 3.83
C VAL A 24 -5.17 -11.27 3.40
N PRO A 25 -5.36 -12.61 3.36
CA PRO A 25 -6.62 -13.19 2.91
C PRO A 25 -7.77 -12.89 3.87
N THR A 26 -7.51 -12.84 5.17
CA THR A 26 -8.45 -12.38 6.20
C THR A 26 -7.67 -11.94 7.45
N GLY A 27 -7.79 -10.68 7.81
CA GLY A 27 -7.24 -10.09 9.02
C GLY A 27 -8.35 -9.55 9.92
N ASN A 28 -8.05 -9.38 11.20
CA ASN A 28 -9.00 -8.85 12.20
C ASN A 28 -8.72 -7.36 12.42
N LEU A 29 -9.76 -6.50 12.38
CA LEU A 29 -9.62 -5.05 12.58
C LEU A 29 -9.10 -4.69 13.98
N SER A 30 -9.35 -5.51 14.98
CA SER A 30 -8.91 -5.30 16.37
C SER A 30 -7.43 -5.63 16.58
N ILE A 31 -6.78 -6.28 15.61
CA ILE A 31 -5.37 -6.69 15.71
C ILE A 31 -4.56 -5.89 14.69
N PRO A 32 -3.46 -5.23 15.11
CA PRO A 32 -2.60 -4.51 14.18
C PRO A 32 -2.00 -5.48 13.16
N ASP A 33 -2.08 -5.08 11.89
CA ASP A 33 -1.49 -5.85 10.80
C ASP A 33 0.04 -5.81 10.88
N THR A 34 0.65 -6.99 10.91
CA THR A 34 2.11 -7.19 10.92
C THR A 34 2.59 -7.98 9.69
N SER A 35 1.72 -8.18 8.70
CA SER A 35 2.09 -8.83 7.44
C SER A 35 3.25 -8.09 6.76
N PRO A 36 4.24 -8.80 6.23
CA PRO A 36 5.29 -8.16 5.43
C PRO A 36 4.74 -7.72 4.06
N ASN A 37 5.47 -6.82 3.41
CA ASN A 37 5.25 -6.56 1.99
C ASN A 37 5.63 -7.80 1.19
N GLN A 38 4.78 -8.17 0.25
CA GLN A 38 5.00 -9.25 -0.69
C GLN A 38 5.05 -8.69 -2.10
N GLU A 39 5.95 -9.22 -2.93
CA GLU A 39 5.97 -8.93 -4.36
C GLU A 39 4.66 -9.39 -5.03
N CYS A 40 4.04 -8.48 -5.75
CA CYS A 40 2.85 -8.76 -6.53
C CYS A 40 3.21 -9.47 -7.85
N ALA A 41 2.23 -10.17 -8.41
CA ALA A 41 2.36 -10.73 -9.75
C ALA A 41 2.64 -9.62 -10.78
N ILE A 42 3.48 -9.93 -11.78
CA ILE A 42 3.81 -9.02 -12.88
C ILE A 42 2.51 -8.52 -13.53
N GLY A 43 2.40 -7.21 -13.74
CA GLY A 43 1.20 -6.56 -14.26
C GLY A 43 0.21 -6.09 -13.18
N SER A 44 0.53 -6.29 -11.89
CA SER A 44 -0.18 -5.61 -10.80
C SER A 44 0.15 -4.12 -10.83
N LEU A 45 -0.88 -3.29 -10.74
CA LEU A 45 -0.79 -1.84 -10.83
C LEU A 45 -1.08 -1.17 -9.48
N SER A 46 -1.87 -1.80 -8.62
CA SER A 46 -2.32 -1.19 -7.36
C SER A 46 -2.42 -2.19 -6.21
N CYS A 47 -2.47 -1.66 -4.99
CA CYS A 47 -2.77 -2.42 -3.79
C CYS A 47 -4.21 -2.14 -3.35
N LEU A 48 -4.94 -3.18 -2.97
CA LEU A 48 -6.30 -3.10 -2.46
C LEU A 48 -6.33 -3.47 -0.97
N LYS A 49 -7.24 -2.82 -0.24
CA LYS A 49 -7.68 -3.22 1.09
C LYS A 49 -9.20 -3.15 1.16
N VAL A 50 -9.84 -4.24 1.52
CA VAL A 50 -11.29 -4.29 1.75
C VAL A 50 -11.53 -4.43 3.24
N ILE A 51 -12.46 -3.65 3.76
CA ILE A 51 -12.82 -3.61 5.17
C ILE A 51 -14.29 -4.01 5.29
N ASP A 52 -14.57 -4.98 6.14
CA ASP A 52 -15.91 -5.39 6.56
C ASP A 52 -16.07 -4.97 8.03
N TYR A 53 -16.79 -3.87 8.25
CA TYR A 53 -17.05 -3.36 9.59
C TYR A 53 -18.08 -4.21 10.35
N THR A 54 -18.95 -4.93 9.64
CA THR A 54 -19.95 -5.81 10.26
C THR A 54 -19.29 -7.03 10.89
N ARG A 55 -18.27 -7.59 10.23
CA ARG A 55 -17.50 -8.74 10.74
C ARG A 55 -16.25 -8.36 11.51
N GLY A 56 -15.87 -7.08 11.48
CA GLY A 56 -14.61 -6.62 12.08
C GLY A 56 -13.38 -7.25 11.41
N THR A 57 -13.45 -7.50 10.10
CA THR A 57 -12.37 -8.12 9.33
C THR A 57 -11.92 -7.26 8.16
N TYR A 58 -10.67 -7.43 7.72
CA TYR A 58 -10.16 -6.82 6.51
C TYR A 58 -9.46 -7.85 5.63
N THR A 59 -9.36 -7.55 4.34
CA THR A 59 -8.53 -8.31 3.40
C THR A 59 -7.63 -7.34 2.63
N LYS A 60 -6.49 -7.84 2.16
CA LYS A 60 -5.52 -7.08 1.39
C LYS A 60 -4.99 -7.91 0.25
N GLN A 61 -4.81 -7.30 -0.91
CA GLN A 61 -4.36 -8.01 -2.10
C GLN A 61 -3.76 -7.05 -3.13
N CYS A 62 -2.93 -7.60 -4.01
CA CYS A 62 -2.50 -6.93 -5.23
C CYS A 62 -3.66 -6.89 -6.24
N GLN A 63 -3.71 -5.85 -7.06
CA GLN A 63 -4.70 -5.69 -8.12
C GLN A 63 -4.02 -5.31 -9.44
N THR A 64 -4.49 -5.94 -10.52
CA THR A 64 -4.08 -5.64 -11.90
C THR A 64 -4.85 -4.47 -12.49
N MET A 65 -5.91 -4.02 -11.81
CA MET A 65 -6.69 -2.86 -12.21
C MET A 65 -6.17 -1.58 -11.55
N ASN A 66 -6.39 -0.47 -12.22
CA ASN A 66 -6.20 0.85 -11.64
C ASN A 66 -7.21 1.09 -10.52
N CYS A 67 -6.81 1.86 -9.51
CA CYS A 67 -7.74 2.46 -8.57
C CYS A 67 -8.65 3.42 -9.32
N THR A 68 -9.85 2.95 -9.66
CA THR A 68 -10.90 3.76 -10.25
C THR A 68 -11.89 4.16 -9.16
N MET A 69 -12.31 5.42 -9.20
CA MET A 69 -13.30 5.99 -8.32
C MET A 69 -14.38 6.62 -9.19
N ASN A 70 -15.62 6.14 -9.07
CA ASN A 70 -16.74 6.58 -9.91
C ASN A 70 -16.45 6.48 -11.43
N GLY A 71 -15.70 5.46 -11.86
CA GLY A 71 -15.34 5.24 -13.27
C GLY A 71 -14.13 6.06 -13.77
N LEU A 72 -13.55 6.91 -12.93
CA LEU A 72 -12.34 7.69 -13.28
C LEU A 72 -11.12 7.15 -12.54
N GLN A 73 -9.96 7.17 -13.20
CA GLN A 73 -8.70 6.82 -12.54
C GLN A 73 -8.41 7.84 -11.44
N ASN A 74 -8.30 7.37 -10.20
CA ASN A 74 -7.98 8.21 -9.06
C ASN A 74 -6.49 8.10 -8.78
N ALA A 75 -5.76 9.21 -8.75
CA ALA A 75 -4.31 9.22 -8.53
C ALA A 75 -3.91 9.07 -7.05
N VAL A 76 -4.83 9.34 -6.12
CA VAL A 76 -4.56 9.36 -4.67
C VAL A 76 -5.18 8.14 -4.01
N ALA A 77 -4.46 7.54 -3.05
CA ALA A 77 -4.97 6.49 -2.19
C ALA A 77 -6.32 6.91 -1.58
N ASN A 78 -7.40 6.19 -1.88
CA ASN A 78 -8.73 6.57 -1.41
C ASN A 78 -9.54 5.34 -1.00
N CYS A 79 -10.40 5.54 -0.01
CA CYS A 79 -11.31 4.56 0.54
C CYS A 79 -12.75 4.99 0.25
N GLN A 80 -13.50 4.16 -0.46
CA GLN A 80 -14.93 4.38 -0.65
C GLN A 80 -15.71 3.45 0.26
N ASN A 81 -16.74 3.98 0.92
CA ASN A 81 -17.69 3.14 1.62
C ASN A 81 -18.44 2.28 0.60
N THR A 82 -18.32 0.97 0.75
CA THR A 82 -19.02 0.00 -0.08
C THR A 82 -20.10 -0.62 0.79
N SER A 83 -21.34 -0.18 0.60
CA SER A 83 -22.53 -0.80 1.17
C SER A 83 -23.13 -1.77 0.16
N ALA A 84 -22.39 -2.82 -0.19
CA ALA A 84 -22.93 -3.91 -1.00
C ALA A 84 -23.59 -4.94 -0.06
N PHE A 85 -24.82 -5.38 -0.41
CA PHE A 85 -25.55 -6.45 0.28
C PHE A 85 -25.83 -6.23 1.78
N GLY A 86 -26.04 -4.98 2.23
CA GLY A 86 -26.40 -4.69 3.62
C GLY A 86 -25.25 -4.80 4.63
N VAL A 87 -24.01 -4.95 4.13
CA VAL A 87 -22.80 -4.98 4.95
C VAL A 87 -22.16 -3.60 4.91
N SER A 88 -21.86 -3.01 6.07
CA SER A 88 -21.11 -1.76 6.12
C SER A 88 -19.63 -2.07 5.91
N GLY A 89 -19.07 -1.62 4.79
CA GLY A 89 -17.67 -1.83 4.47
C GLY A 89 -17.02 -0.63 3.81
N ALA A 90 -15.71 -0.72 3.62
CA ALA A 90 -14.96 0.23 2.82
C ALA A 90 -13.96 -0.50 1.93
N THR A 91 -13.84 -0.05 0.68
CA THR A 91 -12.83 -0.53 -0.25
C THR A 91 -11.83 0.58 -0.49
N CYS A 92 -10.58 0.33 -0.13
CA CYS A 92 -9.46 1.25 -0.29
C CYS A 92 -8.53 0.74 -1.38
N CYS A 93 -8.09 1.64 -2.25
CA CYS A 93 -7.12 1.35 -3.29
C CYS A 93 -6.03 2.42 -3.30
N CYS A 94 -4.79 2.01 -3.53
CA CYS A 94 -3.64 2.90 -3.58
C CYS A 94 -2.56 2.38 -4.55
N TYR A 95 -1.67 3.28 -4.96
CA TYR A 95 -0.50 2.96 -5.78
C TYR A 95 0.79 3.11 -4.97
N GLY A 96 1.80 2.33 -5.33
CA GLY A 96 3.12 2.33 -4.70
C GLY A 96 3.28 1.25 -3.64
N ASP A 97 4.53 0.96 -3.31
CA ASP A 97 4.88 -0.16 -2.45
C ASP A 97 4.36 0.00 -1.03
N GLY A 98 3.71 -1.04 -0.49
CA GLY A 98 3.21 -1.09 0.89
C GLY A 98 2.09 -0.10 1.22
N CYS A 99 1.53 0.59 0.23
CA CYS A 99 0.57 1.68 0.45
C CYS A 99 -0.71 1.22 1.15
N ASN A 100 -1.07 -0.07 1.04
CA ASN A 100 -2.23 -0.67 1.70
C ASN A 100 -1.95 -1.13 3.14
N SER A 101 -0.92 -0.57 3.77
CA SER A 101 -0.66 -0.68 5.22
C SER A 101 -1.92 -0.40 6.03
N ALA A 102 -2.06 -1.03 7.20
CA ALA A 102 -3.19 -0.71 8.07
C ALA A 102 -3.12 0.79 8.46
N PRO A 103 -4.27 1.51 8.50
CA PRO A 103 -4.27 2.88 8.99
C PRO A 103 -3.75 2.83 10.42
N LYS A 104 -2.59 3.42 10.66
CA LYS A 104 -2.15 3.72 12.02
C LYS A 104 -3.15 4.73 12.53
N THR A 105 -4.13 4.30 13.31
CA THR A 105 -4.99 5.21 14.08
C THR A 105 -4.07 6.13 14.88
N GLY A 106 -3.88 7.36 14.39
CA GLY A 106 -3.53 8.55 15.16
C GLY A 106 -2.37 8.48 16.13
N LEU A 107 -1.35 7.64 15.92
CA LEU A 107 -0.06 7.74 16.62
C LEU A 107 1.04 7.96 15.59
N VAL A 108 0.84 8.97 14.73
CA VAL A 108 1.98 9.78 14.33
C VAL A 108 2.50 10.38 15.62
N THR A 109 3.48 9.69 16.19
CA THR A 109 4.38 10.17 17.21
C THR A 109 4.95 11.50 16.74
N ALA A 110 4.28 12.59 17.10
CA ALA A 110 4.84 13.94 17.11
C ALA A 110 6.17 13.99 17.89
N PHE A 111 6.45 12.98 18.71
CA PHE A 111 7.74 12.71 19.34
C PHE A 111 8.92 12.48 18.37
N GLY A 112 8.68 12.03 17.13
CA GLY A 112 9.75 11.85 16.14
C GLY A 112 10.26 13.16 15.54
N LEU A 113 9.35 14.13 15.34
CA LEU A 113 9.70 15.44 14.80
C LEU A 113 10.30 16.36 15.88
N THR A 114 9.86 16.25 17.14
CA THR A 114 10.46 17.03 18.24
C THR A 114 11.86 16.53 18.59
N ALA A 115 12.13 15.22 18.55
CA ALA A 115 13.48 14.69 18.80
C ALA A 115 14.49 15.11 17.71
N ALA A 116 14.08 15.18 16.45
CA ALA A 116 14.92 15.67 15.36
C ALA A 116 15.25 17.17 15.50
N LEU A 117 14.28 18.01 15.90
CA LEU A 117 14.49 19.44 16.10
C LEU A 117 15.35 19.75 17.35
N VAL A 118 15.15 19.03 18.47
CA VAL A 118 15.98 19.22 19.67
C VAL A 118 17.43 18.76 19.44
N SER A 119 17.63 17.72 18.63
CA SER A 119 18.99 17.26 18.28
C SER A 119 19.72 18.25 17.36
N LEU A 120 19.00 18.93 16.46
CA LEU A 120 19.57 19.99 15.62
C LEU A 120 19.90 21.26 16.42
N MET A 121 19.08 21.63 17.42
CA MET A 121 19.36 22.79 18.27
C MET A 121 20.56 22.59 19.21
N LYS A 122 20.91 21.34 19.57
CA LYS A 122 22.10 21.06 20.40
C LYS A 122 23.41 21.03 19.62
N ILE A 123 23.39 21.06 18.29
CA ILE A 123 24.60 21.06 17.45
C ILE A 123 24.99 22.50 17.03
N VAL A 124 24.09 23.47 17.24
CA VAL A 124 24.28 24.88 16.84
C VAL A 124 24.50 25.82 18.06
N ALA A 125 24.64 25.27 19.27
CA ALA A 125 24.98 26.02 20.49
C ALA A 125 26.40 25.69 20.96
#